data_AF-A0AAX4L4J5-F1
#
_entry.id   AF-A0AAX4L4J5-F1
#
_cell.length_a   1.000
_cell.length_b   1.000
_cell.length_c   1.000
_cell.angle_alpha   90.00
_cell.angle_beta   90.00
_cell.angle_gamma   90.00
#
_symmetry.space_group_name_H-M   'P 1'
#
loop_
_entity.id
_entity.type
_entity.pdbx_description
1 polymer ?
#
loop_
_entity_poly.entity_id
_entity_poly.type
_entity_poly.pdbx_seq_one_letter_code
_entity_poly.pdbx_strand_id
1 'polypeptide(L)'
;MEPLIAIDLNSNMSLSQLEDYVKKLFEKFGALDVVFIIDDDSIVELDGNLVLTFYNISELLETYRVLKKLSEVKSNRLRVTSVIRLERELKRFPLLIITDRKVVGLKRNLVFVYNGEKIRAKY
;
A
#
# COMPACT_ATOMS: atom_id res chain seq x y z
N MET A 1 -14.06 2.85 -11.09
CA MET A 1 -12.59 2.92 -11.00
C MET A 1 -12.22 2.44 -9.62
N GLU A 2 -11.56 1.30 -9.51
CA GLU A 2 -11.00 0.87 -8.22
C GLU A 2 -9.75 1.71 -7.88
N PRO A 3 -9.50 1.99 -6.59
CA PRO A 3 -8.19 2.44 -6.16
C PRO A 3 -7.15 1.32 -6.31
N LEU A 4 -5.88 1.69 -6.45
CA LEU A 4 -4.77 0.78 -6.17
C LEU A 4 -4.27 1.08 -4.75
N ILE A 5 -4.14 0.07 -3.90
CA ILE A 5 -3.71 0.24 -2.50
C ILE A 5 -2.30 -0.34 -2.35
N ALA A 6 -1.35 0.49 -1.96
CA ALA A 6 0.05 0.09 -1.79
C ALA A 6 0.43 0.10 -0.31
N ILE A 7 0.74 -1.08 0.24
CA ILE A 7 1.07 -1.26 1.66
C ILE A 7 2.58 -1.41 1.82
N ASP A 8 3.21 -0.51 2.57
CA ASP A 8 4.65 -0.54 2.87
C ASP A 8 4.96 -1.54 3.98
N LEU A 9 5.63 -2.64 3.64
CA LEU A 9 6.02 -3.67 4.59
C LEU A 9 7.13 -3.19 5.55
N ASN A 10 7.99 -2.25 5.16
CA ASN A 10 9.07 -1.75 6.00
C ASN A 10 8.67 -0.55 6.89
N SER A 11 7.38 -0.20 6.90
CA SER A 11 6.76 0.82 7.76
C SER A 11 6.82 0.48 9.25
N ASN A 12 6.75 1.48 10.15
CA ASN A 12 6.61 1.25 11.61
C ASN A 12 5.16 1.19 12.08
N MET A 13 4.20 1.22 11.16
CA MET A 13 2.78 1.23 11.50
C MET A 13 2.39 -0.05 12.25
N SER A 14 1.62 0.11 13.33
CA SER A 14 1.06 -1.03 14.06
C SER A 14 0.04 -1.78 13.20
N LEU A 15 -0.21 -3.05 13.54
CA LEU A 15 -1.27 -3.81 12.88
C LEU A 15 -2.65 -3.15 13.09
N SER A 16 -2.93 -2.61 14.27
CA SER A 16 -4.19 -1.91 14.55
C SER A 16 -4.38 -0.65 13.70
N GLN A 17 -3.32 0.14 13.49
CA GLN A 17 -3.36 1.31 12.60
C GLN A 17 -3.64 0.94 11.14
N LEU A 18 -3.18 -0.23 10.70
CA LEU A 18 -3.50 -0.79 9.37
C LEU A 18 -4.95 -1.29 9.32
N GLU A 19 -5.36 -2.12 10.28
CA GLU A 19 -6.69 -2.71 10.41
C GLU A 19 -7.79 -1.65 10.44
N ASP A 20 -7.65 -0.63 11.30
CA ASP A 20 -8.58 0.49 11.41
C ASP A 20 -8.77 1.25 10.10
N TYR A 21 -7.79 1.22 9.19
CA TYR A 21 -7.85 1.92 7.91
C TYR A 21 -8.35 1.01 6.79
N VAL A 22 -7.80 -0.20 6.69
CA VAL A 22 -8.21 -1.25 5.74
C VAL A 22 -9.70 -1.56 5.91
N LYS A 23 -10.21 -1.64 7.13
CA LYS A 23 -11.64 -1.81 7.41
C LYS A 23 -12.51 -0.73 6.74
N LYS A 24 -12.12 0.54 6.87
CA LYS A 24 -12.84 1.69 6.26
C LYS A 24 -12.75 1.70 4.74
N LEU A 25 -11.74 1.04 4.15
CA LEU A 25 -11.65 0.81 2.71
C LEU A 25 -12.59 -0.32 2.29
N PHE A 26 -12.61 -1.45 3.01
CA PHE A 26 -13.55 -2.56 2.75
C PHE A 26 -15.02 -2.12 2.85
N GLU A 27 -15.37 -1.37 3.90
CA GLU A 27 -16.71 -0.77 4.09
C GLU A 27 -17.14 0.14 2.93
N LYS A 28 -16.19 0.63 2.11
CA LYS A 28 -16.44 1.54 0.98
C LYS A 28 -16.36 0.88 -0.40
N PHE A 29 -15.53 -0.14 -0.56
CA PHE A 29 -15.20 -0.73 -1.88
C PHE A 29 -15.58 -2.21 -2.02
N GLY A 30 -15.87 -2.92 -0.92
CA GLY A 30 -16.25 -4.35 -0.92
C GLY A 30 -15.08 -5.31 -1.15
N ALA A 31 -14.25 -5.06 -2.17
CA ALA A 31 -12.99 -5.75 -2.42
C ALA A 31 -11.86 -4.72 -2.55
N LEU A 32 -10.64 -5.10 -2.15
CA LEU A 32 -9.46 -4.23 -2.17
C LEU A 32 -8.35 -4.86 -3.02
N ASP A 33 -7.89 -4.13 -4.03
CA ASP A 33 -6.72 -4.52 -4.82
C ASP A 33 -5.44 -3.91 -4.26
N VAL A 34 -4.56 -4.79 -3.80
CA VAL A 34 -3.40 -4.45 -2.97
C VAL A 34 -2.10 -4.83 -3.68
N VAL A 35 -1.11 -3.95 -3.59
CA VAL A 35 0.30 -4.25 -3.86
C VAL A 35 1.08 -4.11 -2.56
N PHE A 36 1.96 -5.05 -2.26
CA PHE A 36 2.85 -4.95 -1.11
C PHE A 36 4.19 -4.39 -1.56
N ILE A 37 4.57 -3.22 -1.03
CA ILE A 37 5.88 -2.63 -1.28
C ILE A 37 6.85 -3.24 -0.27
N ILE A 38 8.01 -3.69 -0.76
CA ILE A 38 9.15 -4.06 0.07
C ILE A 38 10.36 -3.22 -0.33
N ASP A 39 11.14 -2.80 0.65
CA ASP A 39 12.29 -1.90 0.54
C ASP A 39 11.95 -0.53 -0.11
N ASP A 40 12.74 -0.09 -1.10
CA ASP A 40 12.51 1.11 -1.91
C ASP A 40 12.33 0.68 -3.37
N ASP A 41 11.27 1.15 -4.03
CA ASP A 41 10.88 0.80 -5.42
C ASP A 41 10.63 -0.69 -5.73
N SER A 42 10.76 -1.65 -4.80
CA SER A 42 10.41 -3.06 -5.06
C SER A 42 8.98 -3.40 -4.63
N ILE A 43 8.32 -4.29 -5.38
CA ILE A 43 6.96 -4.79 -5.11
C ILE A 43 7.07 -6.31 -4.93
N VAL A 44 6.35 -6.86 -3.96
CA VAL A 44 6.27 -8.31 -3.75
C VAL A 44 5.40 -8.94 -4.84
N GLU A 45 5.92 -10.00 -5.47
CA GLU A 45 5.19 -10.84 -6.41
C GLU A 45 4.84 -12.17 -5.71
N LEU A 46 3.57 -12.58 -5.75
CA LEU A 46 3.11 -13.89 -5.27
C LEU A 46 2.43 -14.64 -6.41
N ASP A 47 2.87 -15.87 -6.69
CA ASP A 47 2.34 -16.75 -7.74
C ASP A 47 2.19 -16.07 -9.13
N GLY A 48 3.16 -15.20 -9.47
CA GLY A 48 3.17 -14.42 -10.72
C GLY A 48 2.37 -13.10 -10.67
N ASN A 49 1.79 -12.73 -9.53
CA ASN A 49 0.92 -11.57 -9.37
C ASN A 49 1.56 -10.49 -8.49
N LEU A 50 1.67 -9.28 -9.03
CA LEU A 50 2.07 -8.06 -8.30
C LEU A 50 0.90 -7.36 -7.60
N VAL A 51 -0.34 -7.70 -7.98
CA VAL A 51 -1.59 -7.15 -7.43
C VAL A 51 -2.42 -8.31 -6.92
N LEU A 52 -2.92 -8.19 -5.70
CA LEU A 52 -3.69 -9.21 -5.01
C LEU A 52 -5.05 -8.64 -4.60
N THR A 53 -6.12 -9.26 -5.06
CA THR A 53 -7.50 -8.88 -4.74
C THR A 53 -7.94 -9.57 -3.45
N PHE A 54 -8.21 -8.78 -2.41
CA PHE A 54 -8.73 -9.28 -1.14
C PHE A 54 -10.23 -8.98 -1.00
N TYR A 55 -10.99 -9.98 -0.56
CA TYR A 55 -12.45 -9.88 -0.36
C TYR A 55 -12.86 -9.77 1.11
N ASN A 56 -11.90 -9.93 2.05
CA ASN A 56 -12.11 -9.62 3.46
C ASN A 56 -10.84 -9.12 4.16
N ILE A 57 -11.04 -8.50 5.32
CA ILE A 57 -9.99 -7.89 6.15
C ILE A 57 -9.01 -8.95 6.68
N SER A 58 -9.52 -10.12 7.06
CA SER A 58 -8.75 -11.17 7.72
C SER A 58 -7.61 -11.70 6.83
N GLU A 59 -7.92 -12.05 5.58
CA GLU A 59 -6.93 -12.50 4.58
C GLU A 59 -5.85 -11.43 4.37
N LEU A 60 -6.23 -10.17 4.15
CA LEU A 60 -5.28 -9.08 3.93
C LEU A 60 -4.34 -8.89 5.14
N LEU A 61 -4.87 -8.91 6.37
CA LEU A 61 -4.06 -8.79 7.58
C LEU A 61 -3.21 -10.03 7.83
N GLU A 62 -3.65 -11.23 7.45
CA GLU A 62 -2.83 -12.44 7.52
C GLU A 62 -1.68 -12.42 6.50
N THR A 63 -1.96 -12.11 5.23
CA THR A 63 -0.92 -11.94 4.20
C THR A 63 0.07 -10.85 4.61
N TYR A 64 -0.40 -9.70 5.12
CA TYR A 64 0.47 -8.67 5.68
C TYR A 64 1.32 -9.21 6.84
N ARG A 65 0.74 -9.91 7.82
CA ARG A 65 1.49 -10.53 8.94
C ARG A 65 2.54 -11.55 8.48
N VAL A 66 2.31 -12.26 7.38
CA VAL A 66 3.29 -13.20 6.81
C VAL A 66 4.42 -12.42 6.12
N LEU A 67 4.08 -11.53 5.18
CA LEU A 67 5.07 -10.76 4.43
C LEU A 67 5.90 -9.81 5.31
N LYS A 68 5.30 -9.25 6.37
CA LYS A 68 5.97 -8.37 7.35
C LYS A 68 7.14 -9.05 8.07
N LYS A 69 7.15 -10.39 8.16
CA LYS A 69 8.26 -11.17 8.74
C LYS A 69 9.48 -11.24 7.81
N LEU A 70 9.30 -10.96 6.52
CA LEU A 70 10.34 -10.96 5.49
C LEU A 70 10.96 -9.56 5.29
N SER A 71 10.36 -8.52 5.88
CA SER A 71 10.78 -7.13 5.76
C SER A 71 11.39 -6.59 7.05
N GLU A 72 12.60 -6.04 6.97
CA GLU A 72 13.17 -5.23 8.05
C GLU A 72 12.56 -3.82 8.07
N VAL A 73 12.46 -3.19 9.24
CA VAL A 73 12.16 -1.75 9.33
C VAL A 73 13.29 -0.96 8.66
N LYS A 74 12.94 -0.10 7.69
CA LYS A 74 13.92 0.68 6.91
C LYS A 74 13.69 2.20 7.03
N SER A 75 14.55 2.97 6.36
CA SER A 75 14.70 4.41 6.60
C SER A 75 13.39 5.21 6.45
N ASN A 76 13.33 6.39 7.07
CA ASN A 76 12.21 7.34 6.98
C ASN A 76 12.07 8.02 5.59
N ARG A 77 12.36 7.30 4.51
CA ARG A 77 12.02 7.63 3.13
C ARG A 77 11.54 6.36 2.44
N LEU A 78 10.50 6.48 1.63
CA LEU A 78 10.02 5.41 0.75
C LEU A 78 10.02 5.92 -0.69
N ARG A 79 10.66 5.17 -1.62
CA ARG A 79 10.52 5.41 -3.06
C ARG A 79 9.39 4.54 -3.65
N VAL A 80 8.55 5.14 -4.50
CA VAL A 80 7.31 4.53 -5.03
C VAL A 80 7.17 4.63 -6.56
N THR A 81 8.29 4.77 -7.29
CA THR A 81 8.33 4.96 -8.74
C THR A 81 7.74 3.77 -9.50
N SER A 82 7.96 2.56 -9.01
CA SER A 82 7.42 1.30 -9.56
C SER A 82 5.90 1.22 -9.40
N VAL A 83 5.40 1.50 -8.20
CA VAL A 83 3.95 1.56 -7.89
C VAL A 83 3.25 2.61 -8.75
N ILE A 84 3.89 3.77 -8.98
CA ILE A 84 3.41 4.81 -9.89
C ILE A 84 3.45 4.39 -11.37
N ARG A 85 4.33 3.46 -11.77
CA ARG A 85 4.27 2.89 -13.12
C ARG A 85 3.06 1.95 -13.25
N LEU A 86 2.87 1.09 -12.25
CA LEU A 86 1.77 0.14 -12.16
C LEU A 86 0.38 0.82 -12.04
N GLU A 87 0.26 1.94 -11.32
CA GLU A 87 -0.87 2.90 -11.33
C GLU A 87 -1.40 3.14 -12.75
N ARG A 88 -0.46 3.44 -13.66
CA ARG A 88 -0.73 3.92 -15.02
C ARG A 88 -0.96 2.76 -15.98
N GLU A 89 -0.15 1.70 -15.86
CA GLU A 89 -0.28 0.47 -16.64
C GLU A 89 -1.67 -0.16 -16.44
N LEU A 90 -2.15 -0.21 -15.18
CA LEU A 90 -3.49 -0.72 -14.82
C LEU A 90 -4.63 0.30 -15.00
N LYS A 91 -4.31 1.57 -15.29
CA LYS A 91 -5.27 2.70 -15.38
C LYS A 91 -6.13 2.89 -14.12
N ARG A 92 -5.57 2.60 -12.94
CA ARG A 92 -6.26 2.64 -11.64
C ARG A 92 -5.99 3.96 -10.91
N PHE A 93 -7.04 4.51 -10.31
CA PHE A 93 -6.98 5.77 -9.56
C PHE A 93 -8.16 5.86 -8.58
N PRO A 94 -7.97 6.33 -7.34
CA PRO A 94 -6.73 6.89 -6.79
C PRO A 94 -5.67 5.84 -6.38
N LEU A 95 -4.40 6.25 -6.35
CA LEU A 95 -3.35 5.50 -5.66
C LEU A 95 -3.37 5.87 -4.17
N LEU A 96 -3.68 4.89 -3.33
CA LEU A 96 -3.63 4.95 -1.87
C LEU A 96 -2.32 4.32 -1.39
N ILE A 97 -1.52 5.02 -0.59
CA ILE A 97 -0.25 4.51 -0.05
C ILE A 97 -0.35 4.47 1.47
N ILE A 98 -0.14 3.31 2.07
CA ILE A 98 -0.21 3.09 3.51
C ILE A 98 1.23 2.98 4.03
N THR A 99 1.74 4.07 4.63
CA THR A 99 3.10 4.16 5.19
C THR A 99 3.28 5.37 6.11
N ASP A 100 4.05 5.20 7.19
CA ASP A 100 4.59 6.29 8.01
C ASP A 100 5.84 6.95 7.37
N ARG A 101 6.56 6.23 6.50
CA ARG A 101 7.80 6.69 5.86
C ARG A 101 7.54 7.86 4.90
N LYS A 102 8.50 8.79 4.78
CA LYS A 102 8.38 9.92 3.84
C LYS A 102 8.45 9.45 2.38
N VAL A 103 7.28 9.21 1.77
CA VAL A 103 7.13 8.99 0.32
C VAL A 103 7.88 10.07 -0.49
N VAL A 104 8.74 9.66 -1.42
CA VAL A 104 9.52 10.47 -2.36
C VAL A 104 9.42 9.89 -3.78
N GLY A 105 9.81 10.69 -4.78
CA GLY A 105 9.78 10.28 -6.20
C GLY A 105 8.50 10.66 -6.96
N LEU A 106 7.51 11.23 -6.28
CA LEU A 106 6.30 11.79 -6.88
C LEU A 106 6.69 12.84 -7.94
N LYS A 107 6.18 12.68 -9.16
CA LYS A 107 6.41 13.60 -10.28
C LYS A 107 5.12 13.80 -11.06
N ARG A 108 4.25 14.69 -10.57
CA ARG A 108 2.90 14.95 -11.11
C ARG A 108 1.98 13.74 -10.90
N ASN A 109 1.98 13.18 -9.69
CA ASN A 109 1.15 12.06 -9.30
C ASN A 109 0.33 12.42 -8.07
N LEU A 110 -0.99 12.62 -8.23
CA LEU A 110 -1.88 12.79 -7.09
C LEU A 110 -2.04 11.46 -6.35
N VAL A 111 -1.31 11.31 -5.24
CA VAL A 111 -1.36 10.13 -4.37
C VAL A 111 -1.92 10.49 -3.00
N PHE A 112 -2.61 9.55 -2.37
CA PHE A 112 -3.22 9.71 -1.05
C PHE A 112 -2.46 8.86 -0.05
N VAL A 113 -1.71 9.47 0.87
CA VAL A 113 -0.86 8.76 1.83
C VAL A 113 -1.53 8.73 3.20
N TYR A 114 -1.75 7.54 3.75
CA TYR A 114 -2.20 7.33 5.13
C TYR A 114 -1.01 6.92 6.01
N ASN A 115 -0.79 7.66 7.10
CA ASN A 115 0.38 7.52 7.97
C ASN A 115 0.12 6.83 9.32
N GLY A 116 -0.97 6.06 9.44
CA GLY A 116 -1.42 5.52 10.73
C GLY A 116 -2.18 6.52 11.61
N GLU A 117 -2.42 7.74 11.12
CA GLU A 117 -3.26 8.75 11.78
C GLU A 117 -4.30 9.33 10.81
N LYS A 118 -3.85 9.81 9.64
CA LYS A 118 -4.67 10.57 8.69
C LYS A 118 -4.21 10.44 7.25
N ILE A 119 -5.14 10.62 6.32
CA ILE A 119 -4.84 10.70 4.88
C ILE A 119 -4.28 12.09 4.58
N ARG A 120 -3.25 12.18 3.73
CA ARG A 120 -2.76 13.42 3.13
C ARG A 120 -2.59 13.24 1.63
N ALA A 121 -3.14 14.16 0.83
CA ALA A 121 -2.82 14.24 -0.60
C ALA A 121 -1.37 14.73 -0.78
N LYS A 122 -0.68 14.20 -1.80
CA LYS A 122 0.63 14.66 -2.30
C LYS A 122 0.62 14.66 -3.83
N TYR A 123 1.51 15.43 -4.47
CA TYR A 123 1.59 15.64 -5.92
C TYR A 123 3.04 15.59 -6.45
#